data_AF-A0A951MVE9-F1
#
_entry.id   AF-A0A951MVE9-F1
#
_cell.length_a   1.000
_cell.length_b   1.000
_cell.length_c   1.000
_cell.angle_alpha   90.00
_cell.angle_beta   90.00
_cell.angle_gamma   90.00
#
_symmetry.space_group_name_H-M   'P 1'
#
loop_
_entity.id
_entity.type
_entity.pdbx_description
1 polymer ?
#
loop_
_entity_poly.entity_id
_entity_poly.type
_entity_poly.pdbx_seq_one_letter_code
_entity_poly.pdbx_strand_id
1 'polypeptide(L)'
;MMGRTVSTIAPGWWDYTTLDPAIIQEAARLSARDLEQMGRPGFRVVMYDTLEEFYLAEALEYVHAWRQSTADAPVGICGPIGPTEQLPLVARLVNDLGISLRDAHFWGMDEWFVDGREAPEDHPLSFARADRELCFNRIRPELAMPEENLHFPRARPGSYEAAWDSVRCAVMQGGQGEVKH
;
A
#
# COMPACT_ATOMS: atom_id res chain seq x y z
N MET A 1 -24.04 32.04 12.00
CA MET A 1 -23.23 31.29 11.01
C MET A 1 -21.99 30.80 11.75
N MET A 2 -21.91 29.51 12.09
CA MET A 2 -20.69 28.96 12.70
C MET A 2 -19.60 28.98 11.63
N GLY A 3 -18.48 29.64 11.93
CA GLY A 3 -17.34 29.74 11.01
C GLY A 3 -16.72 28.37 10.75
N ARG A 4 -16.11 28.19 9.57
CA ARG A 4 -15.41 26.95 9.20
C ARG A 4 -14.35 26.60 10.25
N THR A 5 -14.40 25.39 10.78
CA THR A 5 -13.33 24.85 11.64
C THR A 5 -12.03 24.74 10.83
N VAL A 6 -10.94 25.27 11.38
CA VAL A 6 -9.62 25.28 10.72
C VAL A 6 -8.78 24.16 11.32
N SER A 7 -7.99 23.46 10.48
CA SER A 7 -7.14 22.38 10.96
C SER A 7 -6.13 22.91 11.97
N THR A 8 -5.95 22.18 13.07
CA THR A 8 -4.94 22.50 14.08
C THR A 8 -3.53 22.01 13.69
N ILE A 9 -3.43 21.15 12.67
CA ILE A 9 -2.18 20.57 12.18
C ILE A 9 -1.69 21.33 10.94
N ALA A 10 -2.58 21.56 9.97
CA ALA A 10 -2.26 22.22 8.71
C ALA A 10 -3.43 23.11 8.23
N PRO A 11 -3.45 24.42 8.57
CA PRO A 11 -4.58 25.32 8.30
C PRO A 11 -5.06 25.39 6.84
N GLY A 12 -4.20 25.06 5.88
CA GLY A 12 -4.50 25.05 4.45
C GLY A 12 -5.11 23.76 3.91
N TRP A 13 -5.19 22.70 4.73
CA TRP A 13 -5.59 21.35 4.29
C TRP A 13 -6.91 20.93 4.92
N TRP A 14 -7.59 19.97 4.30
CA TRP A 14 -8.74 19.29 4.91
C TRP A 14 -8.19 18.20 5.84
N ASP A 15 -8.73 18.12 7.06
CA ASP A 15 -8.19 17.27 8.12
C ASP A 15 -9.34 16.81 9.05
N TYR A 16 -9.21 15.73 9.82
CA TYR A 16 -10.25 15.29 10.76
C TYR A 16 -10.58 16.38 11.80
N THR A 17 -9.62 17.24 12.12
CA THR A 17 -9.80 18.43 12.98
C THR A 17 -10.68 19.51 12.35
N THR A 18 -11.03 19.39 11.07
CA THR A 18 -11.94 20.29 10.34
C THR A 18 -13.37 19.76 10.22
N LEU A 19 -13.62 18.52 10.63
CA LEU A 19 -14.95 17.91 10.54
C LEU A 19 -15.93 18.55 11.54
N ASP A 20 -17.21 18.56 11.18
CA ASP A 20 -18.28 18.99 12.08
C ASP A 20 -18.22 18.14 13.37
N PRO A 21 -18.16 18.77 14.57
CA PRO A 21 -18.18 18.04 15.84
C PRO A 21 -19.31 17.03 15.97
N ALA A 22 -20.47 17.28 15.35
CA ALA A 22 -21.58 16.33 15.33
C ALA A 22 -21.23 15.05 14.55
N ILE A 23 -20.55 15.16 13.41
CA ILE A 23 -20.09 14.00 12.62
C ILE A 23 -19.06 13.19 13.41
N ILE A 24 -18.15 13.85 14.12
CA ILE A 24 -17.16 13.17 14.97
C ILE A 24 -17.86 12.39 16.08
N GLN A 25 -18.83 13.01 16.75
CA GLN A 25 -19.61 12.37 17.82
C GLN A 25 -20.48 11.22 17.32
N GLU A 26 -21.02 11.31 16.11
CA GLU A 26 -21.77 10.23 15.48
C GLU A 26 -20.86 9.06 15.08
N ALA A 27 -19.73 9.36 14.44
CA ALA A 27 -18.74 8.34 14.07
C ALA A 27 -18.18 7.60 15.29
N ALA A 28 -17.95 8.31 16.40
CA ALA A 28 -17.48 7.71 17.66
C ALA A 28 -18.48 6.74 18.30
N ARG A 29 -19.74 6.74 17.88
CA ARG A 29 -20.79 5.83 18.39
C ARG A 29 -20.97 4.58 17.52
N LEU A 30 -20.31 4.51 16.36
CA LEU A 30 -20.43 3.38 15.46
C LEU A 30 -19.91 2.10 16.13
N SER A 31 -20.70 1.05 16.04
CA SER A 31 -20.29 -0.30 16.37
C SER A 31 -19.64 -0.99 15.16
N ALA A 32 -18.97 -2.12 15.39
CA ALA A 32 -18.46 -2.96 14.30
C ALA A 32 -19.57 -3.33 13.28
N ARG A 33 -20.78 -3.62 13.77
CA ARG A 33 -21.93 -3.94 12.92
C ARG A 33 -22.39 -2.75 12.07
N ASP A 34 -22.26 -1.52 12.59
CA ASP A 34 -22.59 -0.32 11.82
C ASP A 34 -21.56 -0.07 10.72
N LEU A 35 -20.27 -0.31 11.01
CA LEU A 35 -19.19 -0.23 10.03
C LEU A 35 -19.38 -1.25 8.90
N GLU A 36 -19.74 -2.49 9.21
CA GLU A 36 -20.02 -3.53 8.22
C GLU A 36 -21.11 -3.09 7.22
N GLN A 37 -22.17 -2.45 7.73
CA GLN A 37 -23.29 -1.96 6.93
C GLN A 37 -22.96 -0.73 6.07
N MET A 38 -21.79 -0.11 6.25
CA MET A 38 -21.33 0.98 5.37
C MET A 38 -20.87 0.47 3.99
N GLY A 39 -20.75 -0.85 3.82
CA GLY A 39 -20.53 -1.49 2.54
C GLY A 39 -21.59 -1.08 1.51
N ARG A 40 -21.15 -0.81 0.28
CA ARG A 40 -21.99 -0.34 -0.84
C ARG A 40 -21.34 -0.74 -2.17
N PRO A 41 -22.03 -0.68 -3.32
CA PRO A 41 -21.41 -0.99 -4.61
C PRO A 41 -20.12 -0.20 -4.82
N GLY A 42 -19.00 -0.89 -5.04
CA GLY A 42 -17.67 -0.30 -5.18
C GLY A 42 -16.92 -0.02 -3.87
N PHE A 43 -17.50 -0.29 -2.70
CA PHE A 43 -16.84 -0.13 -1.40
C PHE A 43 -17.24 -1.27 -0.46
N ARG A 44 -16.29 -2.13 -0.12
CA ARG A 44 -16.52 -3.27 0.77
C ARG A 44 -15.81 -3.03 2.10
N VAL A 45 -16.52 -3.26 3.20
CA VAL A 45 -15.93 -3.32 4.54
C VAL A 45 -15.74 -4.80 4.87
N VAL A 46 -14.51 -5.17 5.22
CA VAL A 46 -14.18 -6.52 5.67
C VAL A 46 -13.51 -6.39 7.03
N MET A 47 -14.03 -7.11 8.02
CA MET A 47 -13.47 -7.15 9.36
C MET A 47 -12.90 -8.55 9.59
N TYR A 48 -11.75 -8.61 10.26
CA TYR A 48 -11.08 -9.85 10.62
C TYR A 48 -10.98 -9.91 12.14
N ASP A 49 -11.17 -11.11 12.70
CA ASP A 49 -11.16 -11.30 14.16
C ASP A 49 -9.73 -11.31 14.72
N THR A 50 -8.73 -11.61 13.89
CA THR A 50 -7.31 -11.63 14.27
C THR A 50 -6.44 -10.83 13.30
N LEU A 51 -5.28 -10.39 13.79
CA LEU A 51 -4.28 -9.72 12.98
C LEU A 51 -3.69 -10.66 11.92
N GLU A 52 -3.52 -11.94 12.26
CA GLU A 52 -2.99 -12.95 11.35
C GLU A 52 -3.91 -13.16 10.15
N GLU A 53 -5.22 -13.20 10.35
CA GLU A 53 -6.19 -13.28 9.26
C GLU A 53 -6.16 -12.01 8.40
N PHE A 54 -6.06 -10.83 9.02
CA PHE A 54 -5.96 -9.56 8.32
C PHE A 54 -4.70 -9.50 7.43
N TYR A 55 -3.51 -9.76 7.98
CA TYR A 55 -2.27 -9.71 7.20
C TYR A 55 -2.18 -10.82 6.15
N LEU A 56 -2.77 -11.99 6.40
CA LEU A 56 -2.88 -13.03 5.38
C LEU A 56 -3.80 -12.57 4.24
N ALA A 57 -4.92 -11.91 4.55
CA ALA A 57 -5.82 -11.38 3.52
C ALA A 57 -5.14 -10.32 2.66
N GLU A 58 -4.40 -9.38 3.27
CA GLU A 58 -3.58 -8.39 2.55
C GLU A 58 -2.54 -9.08 1.65
N ALA A 59 -1.82 -10.07 2.17
CA ALA A 59 -0.86 -10.84 1.38
C ALA A 59 -1.52 -11.59 0.21
N LEU A 60 -2.75 -12.06 0.39
CA LEU A 60 -3.52 -12.70 -0.67
C LEU A 60 -3.96 -11.72 -1.75
N GLU A 61 -4.19 -10.44 -1.45
CA GLU A 61 -4.43 -9.41 -2.48
C GLU A 61 -3.21 -9.27 -3.40
N TYR A 62 -2.00 -9.32 -2.83
CA TYR A 62 -0.75 -9.34 -3.60
C TYR A 62 -0.69 -10.54 -4.55
N VAL A 63 -0.89 -11.72 -3.99
CA VAL A 63 -0.83 -12.98 -4.73
C VAL A 63 -1.90 -13.05 -5.83
N HIS A 64 -3.12 -12.61 -5.55
CA HIS A 64 -4.21 -12.64 -6.54
C HIS A 64 -3.97 -11.65 -7.69
N ALA A 65 -3.38 -10.49 -7.43
CA ALA A 65 -3.03 -9.55 -8.50
C ALA A 65 -1.93 -10.11 -9.40
N TRP A 66 -0.80 -10.52 -8.83
CA TRP A 66 0.34 -10.97 -9.63
C TRP A 66 0.08 -12.28 -10.38
N ARG A 67 -0.84 -13.14 -9.91
CA ARG A 67 -1.31 -14.31 -10.67
C ARG A 67 -2.00 -13.97 -12.00
N GLN A 68 -2.44 -12.72 -12.18
CA GLN A 68 -3.01 -12.25 -13.44
C GLN A 68 -1.92 -11.83 -14.44
N SER A 69 -0.66 -11.72 -14.00
CA SER A 69 0.43 -11.20 -14.83
C SER A 69 0.93 -12.24 -15.83
N THR A 70 1.14 -11.79 -17.06
CA THR A 70 1.77 -12.56 -18.15
C THR A 70 2.65 -11.64 -18.98
N ALA A 71 3.57 -12.19 -19.75
CA ALA A 71 4.44 -11.42 -20.66
C ALA A 71 3.66 -10.45 -21.60
N ASP A 72 2.49 -10.85 -22.10
CA ASP A 72 1.67 -10.02 -23.01
C ASP A 72 0.74 -9.05 -22.27
N ALA A 73 0.53 -9.28 -20.98
CA ALA A 73 -0.38 -8.51 -20.13
C ALA A 73 0.19 -8.43 -18.70
N PRO A 74 1.27 -7.64 -18.51
CA PRO A 74 1.87 -7.49 -17.20
C PRO A 74 0.90 -6.81 -16.23
N VAL A 75 0.95 -7.22 -14.98
CA VAL A 75 0.16 -6.69 -13.88
C VAL A 75 1.09 -6.35 -12.73
N GLY A 76 0.84 -5.22 -12.08
CA GLY A 76 1.52 -4.91 -10.85
C GLY A 76 0.64 -4.38 -9.74
N ILE A 77 1.32 -4.01 -8.66
CA ILE A 77 0.75 -3.53 -7.41
C ILE A 77 1.49 -2.30 -6.94
N CYS A 78 0.74 -1.35 -6.39
CA CYS A 78 1.29 -0.29 -5.56
C CYS A 78 1.14 -0.68 -4.09
N GLY A 79 2.25 -0.78 -3.37
CA GLY A 79 2.29 -1.24 -1.98
C GLY A 79 2.79 -0.18 -1.00
N PRO A 80 2.29 -0.16 0.24
CA PRO A 80 2.82 0.68 1.30
C PRO A 80 3.91 -0.06 2.07
N ILE A 81 4.68 0.67 2.89
CA ILE A 81 5.48 0.04 3.96
C ILE A 81 4.68 -0.09 5.26
N GLY A 82 3.72 0.78 5.55
CA GLY A 82 2.84 0.64 6.71
C GLY A 82 1.46 0.15 6.29
N PRO A 83 1.02 -1.08 6.65
CA PRO A 83 1.68 -2.11 7.47
C PRO A 83 2.79 -2.89 6.76
N THR A 84 3.62 -3.62 7.54
CA THR A 84 4.77 -4.41 7.03
C THR A 84 4.58 -5.93 7.12
N GLU A 85 3.69 -6.39 7.99
CA GLU A 85 3.57 -7.76 8.46
C GLU A 85 3.08 -8.74 7.38
N GLN A 86 2.38 -8.23 6.36
CA GLN A 86 1.97 -8.97 5.19
C GLN A 86 3.14 -9.30 4.24
N LEU A 87 4.19 -8.48 4.19
CA LEU A 87 5.29 -8.63 3.22
C LEU A 87 6.03 -9.99 3.32
N PRO A 88 6.39 -10.49 4.52
CA PRO A 88 6.93 -11.84 4.66
C PRO A 88 5.96 -12.95 4.23
N LEU A 89 4.66 -12.75 4.43
CA LEU A 89 3.63 -13.72 4.04
C LEU A 89 3.51 -13.79 2.53
N VAL A 90 3.59 -12.65 1.83
CA VAL A 90 3.64 -12.59 0.35
C VAL A 90 4.79 -13.43 -0.17
N ALA A 91 6.02 -13.20 0.32
CA ALA A 91 7.18 -13.95 -0.13
C ALA A 91 7.04 -15.46 0.14
N ARG A 92 6.50 -15.82 1.31
CA ARG A 92 6.22 -17.22 1.67
C ARG A 92 5.23 -17.87 0.71
N LEU A 93 4.12 -17.21 0.43
CA LEU A 93 3.08 -17.70 -0.48
C LEU A 93 3.59 -17.84 -1.92
N VAL A 94 4.33 -16.84 -2.42
CA VAL A 94 4.95 -16.90 -3.76
C VAL A 94 5.85 -18.12 -3.88
N ASN A 95 6.72 -18.33 -2.89
CA ASN A 95 7.63 -19.46 -2.84
C ASN A 95 6.91 -20.81 -2.75
N ASP A 96 5.99 -20.97 -1.80
CA ASP A 96 5.33 -22.24 -1.53
C ASP A 96 4.36 -22.65 -2.66
N LEU A 97 3.75 -21.67 -3.34
CA LEU A 97 2.81 -21.90 -4.44
C LEU A 97 3.49 -21.89 -5.82
N GLY A 98 4.80 -21.63 -5.90
CA GLY A 98 5.54 -21.62 -7.17
C GLY A 98 5.11 -20.52 -8.13
N ILE A 99 4.71 -19.36 -7.62
CA ILE A 99 4.19 -18.25 -8.43
C ILE A 99 5.36 -17.50 -9.05
N SER A 100 5.42 -17.44 -10.38
CA SER A 100 6.44 -16.64 -11.06
C SER A 100 6.04 -15.17 -11.09
N LEU A 101 6.92 -14.29 -10.63
CA LEU A 101 6.75 -12.83 -10.69
C LEU A 101 7.53 -12.19 -11.84
N ARG A 102 8.00 -12.99 -12.81
CA ARG A 102 8.87 -12.52 -13.89
C ARG A 102 8.27 -11.41 -14.75
N ASP A 103 6.97 -11.47 -14.96
CA ASP A 103 6.22 -10.48 -15.73
C ASP A 103 5.45 -9.51 -14.81
N ALA A 104 5.55 -9.66 -13.49
CA ALA A 104 4.84 -8.83 -12.54
C ALA A 104 5.62 -7.55 -12.23
N HIS A 105 4.91 -6.52 -11.77
CA HIS A 105 5.48 -5.22 -11.40
C HIS A 105 5.12 -4.84 -9.96
N PHE A 106 5.98 -4.04 -9.34
CA PHE A 106 5.73 -3.44 -8.04
C PHE A 106 6.12 -1.97 -8.04
N TRP A 107 5.30 -1.15 -7.39
CA TRP A 107 5.58 0.24 -7.10
C TRP A 107 5.53 0.45 -5.58
N GLY A 108 6.62 0.95 -5.00
CA GLY A 108 6.61 1.47 -3.64
C GLY A 108 5.85 2.80 -3.60
N MET A 109 4.93 2.95 -2.66
CA MET A 109 4.03 4.12 -2.61
C MET A 109 4.77 5.45 -2.40
N ASP A 110 5.80 5.45 -1.56
CA ASP A 110 6.57 6.62 -1.16
C ASP A 110 8.02 6.25 -0.76
N GLU A 111 8.84 7.26 -0.52
CA GLU A 111 10.17 7.13 0.08
C GLU A 111 10.49 8.45 0.81
N TRP A 112 11.34 8.38 1.83
CA TRP A 112 11.83 9.57 2.52
C TRP A 112 12.55 10.52 1.56
N PHE A 113 12.27 11.82 1.71
CA PHE A 113 12.95 12.87 0.98
C PHE A 113 13.80 13.72 1.94
N VAL A 114 15.12 13.55 1.86
CA VAL A 114 16.09 14.15 2.77
C VAL A 114 17.14 14.90 1.96
N ASP A 115 17.39 16.16 2.29
CA ASP A 115 18.41 17.00 1.67
C ASP A 115 18.33 17.07 0.13
N GLY A 116 17.10 17.12 -0.41
CA GLY A 116 16.87 17.27 -1.85
C GLY A 116 16.94 15.97 -2.66
N ARG A 117 17.01 14.80 -1.99
CA ARG A 117 17.06 13.48 -2.61
C ARG A 117 16.25 12.44 -1.83
N GLU A 118 15.91 11.34 -2.48
CA GLU A 118 15.39 10.16 -1.81
C GLU A 118 16.41 9.58 -0.80
N ALA A 119 15.93 8.97 0.27
CA ALA A 119 16.79 8.21 1.17
C ALA A 119 17.45 7.06 0.39
N PRO A 120 18.76 6.84 0.57
CA PRO A 120 19.43 5.73 -0.10
C PRO A 120 18.96 4.39 0.47
N GLU A 121 18.99 3.33 -0.33
CA GLU A 121 18.52 1.99 0.09
C GLU A 121 19.33 1.39 1.24
N ASP A 122 20.54 1.87 1.53
CA ASP A 122 21.30 1.44 2.70
C ASP A 122 20.89 2.16 4.00
N HIS A 123 20.07 3.21 3.89
CA HIS A 123 19.54 3.93 5.03
C HIS A 123 18.62 3.03 5.87
N PRO A 124 18.74 3.00 7.21
CA PRO A 124 17.95 2.12 8.08
C PRO A 124 16.43 2.32 8.00
N LEU A 125 15.99 3.50 7.54
CA LEU A 125 14.57 3.85 7.41
C LEU A 125 14.07 3.86 5.95
N SER A 126 14.90 3.46 4.98
CA SER A 126 14.44 3.42 3.59
C SER A 126 13.29 2.44 3.43
N PHE A 127 12.26 2.89 2.73
CA PHE A 127 11.10 2.08 2.39
C PHE A 127 11.45 1.02 1.34
N ALA A 128 12.22 1.39 0.32
CA ALA A 128 12.74 0.44 -0.65
C ALA A 128 13.54 -0.69 0.02
N ARG A 129 14.34 -0.36 1.03
CA ARG A 129 15.08 -1.34 1.83
C ARG A 129 14.14 -2.31 2.54
N ALA A 130 13.11 -1.79 3.21
CA ALA A 130 12.14 -2.61 3.95
C ALA A 130 11.40 -3.57 3.01
N ASP A 131 10.90 -3.10 1.86
CA ASP A 131 10.26 -3.93 0.84
C ASP A 131 11.16 -5.09 0.40
N ARG A 132 12.43 -4.79 0.12
CA ARG A 132 13.42 -5.80 -0.28
C ARG A 132 13.70 -6.81 0.82
N GLU A 133 14.02 -6.35 2.03
CA GLU A 133 14.39 -7.23 3.14
C GLU A 133 13.23 -8.08 3.67
N LEU A 134 12.00 -7.56 3.62
CA LEU A 134 10.81 -8.23 4.13
C LEU A 134 10.12 -9.11 3.08
N CYS A 135 10.18 -8.75 1.80
CA CYS A 135 9.52 -9.48 0.71
C CYS A 135 10.51 -9.92 -0.38
N PHE A 136 10.99 -9.01 -1.22
CA PHE A 136 11.54 -9.38 -2.54
C PHE A 136 12.83 -10.20 -2.46
N ASN A 137 13.73 -9.93 -1.53
CA ASN A 137 14.96 -10.70 -1.34
C ASN A 137 14.71 -12.09 -0.73
N ARG A 138 13.50 -12.36 -0.22
CA ARG A 138 13.10 -13.67 0.33
C ARG A 138 12.49 -14.58 -0.73
N ILE A 139 12.16 -14.06 -1.91
CA ILE A 139 11.58 -14.82 -3.02
C ILE A 139 12.70 -15.59 -3.74
N ARG A 140 12.45 -16.86 -4.08
CA ARG A 140 13.45 -17.69 -4.76
C ARG A 140 13.83 -17.09 -6.12
N PRO A 141 15.12 -17.07 -6.52
CA PRO A 141 15.58 -16.39 -7.74
C PRO A 141 14.88 -16.82 -9.03
N GLU A 142 14.43 -18.07 -9.13
CA GLU A 142 13.71 -18.56 -10.30
C GLU A 142 12.29 -17.98 -10.44
N LEU A 143 11.71 -17.49 -9.34
CA LEU A 143 10.39 -16.86 -9.25
C LEU A 143 10.44 -15.33 -9.15
N ALA A 144 11.60 -14.76 -8.81
CA ALA A 144 11.76 -13.37 -8.44
C ALA A 144 11.36 -12.40 -9.56
N MET A 145 10.82 -11.26 -9.13
CA MET A 145 10.55 -10.11 -9.99
C MET A 145 11.88 -9.53 -10.49
N PRO A 146 12.00 -9.18 -11.79
CA PRO A 146 13.19 -8.50 -12.30
C PRO A 146 13.39 -7.14 -11.65
N GLU A 147 14.64 -6.69 -11.56
CA GLU A 147 14.98 -5.42 -10.92
C GLU A 147 14.35 -4.23 -11.66
N GLU A 148 14.28 -4.31 -12.99
CA GLU A 148 13.60 -3.33 -13.85
C GLU A 148 12.08 -3.23 -13.60
N ASN A 149 11.50 -4.18 -12.87
CA ASN A 149 10.08 -4.20 -12.53
C ASN A 149 9.79 -3.77 -11.08
N LEU A 150 10.84 -3.47 -10.30
CA LEU A 150 10.76 -2.93 -8.94
C LEU A 150 10.94 -1.40 -9.00
N HIS A 151 9.83 -0.67 -8.85
CA HIS A 151 9.80 0.78 -9.03
C HIS A 151 9.70 1.49 -7.68
N PHE A 152 10.71 2.27 -7.33
CA PHE A 152 10.71 3.11 -6.13
C PHE A 152 10.77 4.60 -6.51
N PRO A 153 10.01 5.47 -5.83
CA PRO A 153 10.00 6.89 -6.15
C PRO A 153 11.37 7.51 -5.84
N ARG A 154 11.75 8.47 -6.68
CA ARG A 154 13.00 9.23 -6.56
C ARG A 154 12.70 10.72 -6.64
N ALA A 155 13.67 11.55 -6.30
CA ALA A 155 13.57 13.01 -6.39
C ALA A 155 13.09 13.52 -7.77
N ARG A 156 13.42 12.78 -8.83
CA ARG A 156 12.89 13.01 -10.18
C ARG A 156 12.01 11.81 -10.57
N PRO A 157 10.67 11.98 -10.59
CA PRO A 157 9.76 10.84 -10.69
C PRO A 157 9.56 10.34 -12.13
N GLY A 158 10.13 10.99 -13.16
CA GLY A 158 9.77 10.71 -14.56
C GLY A 158 9.90 9.25 -15.00
N SER A 159 10.88 8.49 -14.49
CA SER A 159 10.98 7.05 -14.79
C SER A 159 9.90 6.23 -14.06
N TYR A 160 9.58 6.60 -12.83
CA TYR A 160 8.53 5.97 -12.03
C TYR A 160 7.15 6.22 -12.66
N GLU A 161 6.87 7.47 -13.08
CA GLU A 161 5.64 7.86 -13.78
C GLU A 161 5.50 7.13 -15.13
N ALA A 162 6.58 7.08 -15.92
CA ALA A 162 6.57 6.36 -17.19
C ALA A 162 6.31 4.86 -17.03
N ALA A 163 6.88 4.23 -15.99
CA ALA A 163 6.61 2.84 -15.68
C ALA A 163 5.16 2.63 -15.24
N TRP A 164 4.63 3.52 -14.39
CA TRP A 164 3.24 3.48 -13.91
C TRP A 164 2.22 3.54 -15.05
N ASP A 165 2.45 4.42 -16.03
CA ASP A 165 1.57 4.56 -17.20
C ASP A 165 1.65 3.38 -18.18
N SER A 166 2.69 2.54 -18.07
CA SER A 166 2.95 1.45 -19.01
C SER A 166 2.29 0.13 -18.63
N VAL A 167 2.00 -0.09 -17.35
CA VAL A 167 1.53 -1.38 -16.83
C VAL A 167 0.34 -1.19 -15.90
N ARG A 168 -0.66 -2.07 -16.03
CA ARG A 168 -1.86 -2.01 -15.19
C ARG A 168 -1.51 -2.33 -13.72
N CYS A 169 -1.74 -1.35 -12.84
CA CYS A 169 -1.81 -1.60 -11.41
C CYS A 169 -3.17 -2.19 -11.03
N ALA A 170 -3.22 -3.47 -10.64
CA ALA A 170 -4.48 -4.14 -10.30
C ALA A 170 -4.93 -3.87 -8.86
N VAL A 171 -3.99 -3.65 -7.94
CA VAL A 171 -4.25 -3.35 -6.53
C VAL A 171 -3.32 -2.22 -6.08
N MET A 172 -3.89 -1.23 -5.41
CA MET A 172 -3.15 -0.27 -4.59
C MET A 172 -3.56 -0.53 -3.14
N GLN A 173 -2.62 -1.05 -2.35
CA GLN A 173 -2.84 -1.27 -0.92
C GLN A 173 -2.29 -0.06 -0.15
N GLY A 174 -2.97 0.36 0.91
CA GLY A 174 -2.55 1.50 1.72
C GLY A 174 -3.03 1.37 3.16
N GLY A 175 -2.33 2.03 4.06
CA GLY A 175 -2.79 2.30 5.42
C GLY A 175 -3.48 3.66 5.50
N GLN A 176 -4.19 3.90 6.60
CA GLN A 176 -4.67 5.24 6.93
C GLN A 176 -4.24 5.58 8.35
N GLY A 177 -3.49 6.67 8.49
CA GLY A 177 -3.04 7.14 9.79
C GLY A 177 -4.16 7.77 10.63
N GLU A 178 -3.87 8.06 11.91
CA GLU A 178 -4.82 8.71 12.82
C GLU A 178 -5.37 10.03 12.25
N VAL A 179 -4.51 10.78 11.55
CA VAL A 179 -4.83 12.07 10.95
C VAL A 179 -5.23 11.97 9.47
N LYS A 180 -5.58 10.77 9.00
CA LYS A 180 -6.10 10.46 7.65
C LYS A 180 -5.16 10.73 6.47
N HIS A 181 -3.85 10.82 6.73
CA HIS A 181 -2.85 10.70 5.66
C HIS A 181 -2.78 9.26 5.17
#